data_AF-A0A2R8ALS6-F1
#
_entry.id   AF-A0A2R8ALS6-F1
#
_cell.length_a   1.000
_cell.length_b   1.000
_cell.length_c   1.000
_cell.angle_alpha   90.00
_cell.angle_beta   90.00
_cell.angle_gamma   90.00
#
_symmetry.space_group_name_H-M   'P 1'
#
loop_
_entity.id
_entity.type
_entity.pdbx_description
1 polymer ?
#
loop_
_entity_poly.entity_id
_entity_poly.type
_entity_poly.pdbx_seq_one_letter_code
_entity_poly.pdbx_strand_id
1 'polypeptide(L)' 'MSGMNRRTFLASAAAAGAATRLPQVAVQAAKTPPMRRVLTLVYDKSMGMMRAVERLVP' A
#
# COMPACT_ATOMS: atom_id res chain seq x y z
N MET A 1 -30.70 1.95 32.76
CA MET A 1 -30.18 1.58 31.42
C MET A 1 -29.10 2.58 31.09
N SER A 2 -27.82 2.20 31.13
CA SER A 2 -26.72 3.12 30.78
C SER A 2 -26.82 3.45 29.28
N GLY A 3 -27.34 4.64 29.00
CA GLY A 3 -27.58 5.11 27.63
C GLY A 3 -26.27 5.15 26.85
N MET A 4 -26.27 4.48 25.70
CA MET A 4 -25.14 4.54 24.77
C MET A 4 -25.00 5.98 24.28
N ASN A 5 -23.90 6.65 24.64
CA ASN A 5 -23.64 8.01 24.19
C ASN A 5 -23.37 7.98 22.68
N ARG A 6 -23.79 9.01 21.94
CA ARG A 6 -23.58 9.13 20.48
C ARG A 6 -22.13 8.84 20.08
N ARG A 7 -21.17 9.27 20.89
CA ARG A 7 -19.74 9.01 20.64
C ARG A 7 -19.36 7.53 20.73
N THR A 8 -19.87 6.81 21.73
CA THR A 8 -19.53 5.39 21.91
C THR A 8 -20.21 4.53 20.85
N PHE A 9 -21.42 4.92 20.42
CA PHE A 9 -22.10 4.31 19.28
C PHE A 9 -21.35 4.51 17.96
N LEU A 10 -20.88 5.73 17.68
CA LEU A 10 -20.10 6.01 16.47
C LEU A 10 -18.75 5.28 16.48
N ALA A 11 -18.07 5.24 17.62
CA ALA A 11 -16.81 4.52 17.77
C ALA A 11 -16.99 3.01 17.53
N SER A 12 -18.04 2.40 18.07
CA SER A 12 -18.31 0.96 17.88
C SER A 12 -18.71 0.63 16.44
N ALA A 13 -19.54 1.48 15.80
CA ALA A 13 -19.91 1.31 14.40
C ALA A 13 -18.71 1.44 13.46
N ALA A 14 -17.83 2.43 13.68
CA ALA A 14 -16.61 2.61 12.91
C ALA A 14 -15.63 1.44 13.10
N ALA A 15 -15.45 0.96 14.33
CA ALA A 15 -14.60 -0.18 14.64
C ALA A 15 -15.09 -1.47 13.96
N ALA A 16 -16.40 -1.74 14.01
CA ALA A 16 -16.99 -2.90 13.34
C ALA A 16 -16.85 -2.83 11.81
N GLY A 17 -17.03 -1.65 11.22
CA GLY A 17 -16.80 -1.41 9.79
C GLY A 17 -15.34 -1.59 9.39
N ALA A 18 -14.40 -1.09 10.20
CA ALA A 18 -12.97 -1.25 9.95
C ALA A 18 -12.53 -2.71 10.10
N ALA A 19 -12.98 -3.42 11.14
CA ALA A 19 -12.60 -4.81 11.40
C ALA A 19 -12.97 -5.77 10.25
N THR A 20 -14.05 -5.49 9.52
CA THR A 20 -14.47 -6.29 8.36
C THR A 20 -13.76 -5.89 7.06
N ARG A 21 -13.31 -4.64 6.93
CA ARG A 21 -12.67 -4.09 5.72
C ARG A 21 -11.15 -4.22 5.73
N LEU A 22 -10.51 -4.16 6.90
CA LEU A 22 -9.07 -4.31 7.06
C LEU A 22 -8.51 -5.62 6.46
N PRO A 23 -9.15 -6.79 6.60
CA PRO A 23 -8.68 -8.02 5.96
C PRO A 23 -8.70 -7.93 4.44
N GLN A 24 -9.71 -7.29 3.84
CA GLN A 24 -9.80 -7.13 2.40
C GLN A 24 -8.71 -6.19 1.87
N VAL A 25 -8.48 -5.07 2.55
CA VAL A 25 -7.43 -4.11 2.19
C VAL A 25 -6.04 -4.71 2.39
N ALA A 26 -5.82 -5.45 3.48
CA ALA A 26 -4.56 -6.15 3.73
C ALA A 26 -4.30 -7.25 2.69
N VAL A 27 -5.33 -8.01 2.31
CA VAL A 27 -5.23 -9.02 1.24
C VAL A 27 -5.04 -8.36 -0.12
N GLN A 28 -5.66 -7.21 -0.40
CA GLN A 28 -5.44 -6.46 -1.64
C GLN A 28 -4.03 -5.88 -1.71
N ALA A 29 -3.52 -5.33 -0.61
CA ALA A 29 -2.14 -4.84 -0.50
C ALA A 29 -1.10 -5.98 -0.55
N ALA A 30 -1.46 -7.19 -0.09
CA ALA A 30 -0.64 -8.38 -0.24
C ALA A 30 -0.74 -9.00 -1.65
N LYS A 31 -1.86 -8.80 -2.36
CA LYS A 31 -2.09 -9.27 -3.73
C LYS A 31 -1.55 -8.32 -4.79
N THR A 32 -1.35 -7.04 -4.47
CA THR A 32 -0.57 -6.17 -5.34
C THR A 32 0.85 -6.72 -5.37
N PRO A 33 1.38 -7.10 -6.54
CA PRO A 33 2.75 -7.56 -6.63
C PRO A 33 3.65 -6.48 -6.03
N PRO A 34 4.60 -6.84 -5.15
CA PRO A 34 5.50 -5.88 -4.56
C PRO A 34 6.26 -5.22 -5.71
N MET A 35 5.98 -3.93 -5.93
CA MET A 35 6.62 -3.13 -6.98
C MET A 35 8.13 -3.30 -6.87
N ARG A 36 8.70 -4.11 -7.77
CA ARG A 36 10.07 -4.58 -7.66
C ARG A 36 10.97 -3.50 -8.21
N ARG A 37 11.87 -3.00 -7.36
CA ARG A 37 12.91 -2.07 -7.76
C ARG A 37 14.09 -2.87 -8.30
N VAL A 38 14.43 -2.67 -9.57
CA VAL A 38 15.54 -3.33 -10.25
C VAL A 38 16.54 -2.28 -10.72
N LEU A 39 17.78 -2.38 -10.24
CA LEU A 39 18.88 -1.59 -10.80
C LEU A 39 19.30 -2.22 -12.12
N THR A 40 19.08 -1.49 -13.21
CA THR A 40 19.46 -1.92 -14.56
C THR A 40 20.60 -1.07 -15.04
N LEU A 41 21.66 -1.72 -15.51
CA LEU A 41 22.78 -1.05 -16.17
C LEU A 41 22.40 -0.79 -17.63
N VAL A 42 22.37 0.49 -18.02
CA VAL A 42 22.01 0.96 -19.36
C VAL A 42 23.14 1.81 -19.93
N TYR A 43 23.46 1.63 -21.20
CA TYR A 43 24.43 2.48 -21.89
C TYR A 43 23.77 3.81 -22.31
N ASP A 44 24.27 4.92 -21.77
CA ASP A 44 23.80 6.27 -22.09
C ASP A 44 24.63 6.85 -23.24
N LYS A 45 24.06 6.83 -24.45
CA LYS A 45 24.73 7.31 -25.67
C LYS A 45 25.06 8.80 -25.63
N SER A 46 24.32 9.61 -24.87
CA SER A 46 24.58 11.04 -24.76
C SER A 46 25.82 11.35 -23.93
N MET A 47 26.09 10.52 -22.93
CA MET A 47 27.23 10.67 -22.03
C MET A 47 28.40 9.71 -22.36
N GLY A 48 28.20 8.79 -23.30
CA GLY A 48 29.21 7.80 -23.71
C GLY A 48 29.58 6.78 -22.63
N MET A 49 28.75 6.59 -21.60
CA MET A 49 29.06 5.75 -20.43
C MET A 49 27.90 4.84 -19.97
N MET A 50 28.21 3.82 -19.17
CA MET A 50 27.21 2.96 -18.52
C MET A 50 26.63 3.64 -17.27
N ARG A 51 25.30 3.58 -17.10
CA ARG A 51 24.59 4.13 -15.94
C ARG A 51 23.76 3.06 -15.27
N ALA A 52 23.79 3.01 -13.94
CA ALA A 52 22.85 2.22 -13.16
C ALA A 52 21.57 3.05 -12.96
N VAL A 53 20.46 2.60 -13.53
CA VAL A 53 19.15 3.26 -13.43
C VAL A 53 18.20 2.36 -12.65
N GLU A 54 17.53 2.94 -11.67
CA GLU A 54 16.49 2.25 -10.91
C GLU A 54 15.19 2.21 -11.71
N ARG A 55 14.66 1.01 -11.95
CA ARG A 55 13.38 0.79 -12.63
C ARG A 55 12.39 0.14 -11.68
N LEU A 56 11.18 0.69 -11.64
CA LEU A 56 10.04 0.07 -10.96
C LEU A 56 9.32 -0.89 -11.93
N VAL A 57 9.15 -2.14 -11.53
CA VAL A 57 8.50 -3.19 -12.33
C VAL A 57 7.27 -3.72 -11.59
N PRO A 58 6.12 -3.89 -12.26
CA PRO A 58 4.93 -4.51 -11.68
C PRO A 58 5.12 -6.01 -11.42
#